data_AF-A0A5E4HQ45-F1
#
_entry.id   AF-A0A5E4HQ45-F1
#
_cell.length_a   1.000
_cell.length_b   1.000
_cell.length_c   1.000
_cell.angle_alpha   90.00
_cell.angle_beta   90.00
_cell.angle_gamma   90.00
#
_symmetry.space_group_name_H-M   'P 1'
#
loop_
_entity.id
_entity.type
_entity.pdbx_description
1 polymer ?
#
loop_
_entity_poly.entity_id
_entity_poly.type
_entity_poly.pdbx_seq_one_letter_code
_entity_poly.pdbx_strand_id
1 'polypeptide(L)'
;MRIQYVILLLLFAFLAGVAIVLGSMVYLLAPANAPSNTSASHPASPINESYYTTTTIAAPTNNTGTPQNQTTSSFNLTTQTSTTTTNQPPPSTSTTNDETLGQPLRIEISGDPLYRGDDVRITVVAGNKFVSGAQVTVDGTPIEATDDQGETILSDAAGGNHTITAEKTGHASASTTISVYPIQYGLSPAVKVHRTEAERQELIKEGKVVFIFYDRPNCPNCMRMKPWAAAIAARNRDCVAYELLSIINDAPRDEVKQLYPDQSTVDTPVLVFEGPQGRYVSDGFMPQSAMENRVSSVSGGRCLVV
;
A
#
# COMPACT_ATOMS: atom_id res chain seq x y z
N MET A 1 -45.09 14.95 -33.02
CA MET A 1 -44.44 13.65 -32.76
C MET A 1 -43.39 13.65 -31.63
N ARG A 2 -42.72 14.76 -31.27
CA ARG A 2 -41.68 14.75 -30.22
C ARG A 2 -42.19 14.64 -28.76
N ILE A 3 -43.40 15.13 -28.48
CA ILE A 3 -43.94 15.14 -27.10
C ILE A 3 -44.37 13.75 -26.61
N GLN A 4 -44.87 12.88 -27.50
CA GLN A 4 -45.26 11.51 -27.12
C GLN A 4 -44.08 10.65 -26.64
N TYR A 5 -42.89 10.82 -27.23
CA TYR A 5 -41.70 10.09 -26.83
C TYR A 5 -41.19 10.50 -25.44
N VAL A 6 -41.28 11.79 -25.09
CA VAL A 6 -40.83 12.28 -23.77
C VAL A 6 -41.73 11.73 -22.66
N ILE A 7 -43.04 11.67 -22.88
CA ILE A 7 -44.00 11.12 -21.91
C ILE A 7 -43.77 9.61 -21.71
N LEU A 8 -43.53 8.86 -22.79
CA LEU A 8 -43.27 7.42 -22.71
C LEU A 8 -41.97 7.10 -21.94
N LEU A 9 -40.94 7.92 -22.13
CA LEU A 9 -39.63 7.74 -21.49
C LEU A 9 -39.67 8.05 -19.98
N LEU A 10 -40.43 9.08 -19.58
CA LEU A 10 -40.68 9.40 -18.17
C LEU A 10 -41.49 8.31 -17.47
N LEU A 11 -42.46 7.70 -18.16
CA LEU A 11 -43.28 6.63 -17.59
C LEU A 11 -42.47 5.34 -17.35
N PHE A 12 -41.52 5.03 -18.25
CA PHE A 12 -40.59 3.92 -18.08
C PHE A 12 -39.63 4.12 -16.90
N ALA A 13 -39.09 5.33 -16.73
CA ALA A 13 -38.21 5.65 -15.61
C ALA A 13 -38.93 5.53 -14.25
N PHE A 14 -40.21 5.93 -14.19
CA PHE A 14 -41.01 5.83 -12.98
C PHE A 14 -41.31 4.37 -12.59
N LEU A 15 -41.67 3.52 -13.56
CA LEU A 15 -41.94 2.11 -13.32
C LEU A 15 -40.68 1.33 -12.88
N ALA A 16 -39.51 1.68 -13.43
CA ALA A 16 -38.24 1.08 -13.01
C ALA A 16 -37.88 1.44 -11.55
N GLY A 17 -38.15 2.67 -11.11
CA GLY A 17 -37.93 3.10 -9.73
C GLY A 17 -38.81 2.35 -8.72
N VAL A 18 -40.08 2.12 -9.04
CA VAL A 18 -41.03 1.42 -8.14
C VAL A 18 -40.65 -0.05 -7.94
N ALA A 19 -40.12 -0.72 -8.97
CA ALA A 19 -39.69 -2.13 -8.86
C ALA A 19 -38.51 -2.33 -7.89
N ILE A 20 -37.59 -1.36 -7.82
CA ILE A 20 -36.40 -1.43 -6.94
C ILE A 20 -36.81 -1.28 -5.47
N VAL A 21 -37.78 -0.41 -5.17
CA VAL A 21 -38.25 -0.18 -3.80
C VAL A 21 -39.02 -1.40 -3.26
N LEU A 22 -39.85 -2.05 -4.09
CA LEU A 22 -40.62 -3.21 -3.66
C LEU A 22 -39.76 -4.48 -3.50
N GLY A 23 -38.71 -4.67 -4.29
CA GLY A 23 -37.79 -5.80 -4.14
C GLY A 23 -37.00 -5.77 -2.82
N SER A 24 -36.78 -4.59 -2.27
CA SER A 24 -35.99 -4.39 -1.05
C SER A 24 -36.76 -4.75 0.23
N MET A 25 -38.10 -4.84 0.18
CA MET A 25 -38.94 -5.05 1.37
C MET A 25 -39.18 -6.53 1.71
N VAL A 26 -38.77 -7.47 0.84
CA VAL A 26 -39.04 -8.92 1.00
C VAL A 26 -37.94 -9.65 1.78
N TYR A 27 -36.78 -9.03 2.02
CA TYR A 27 -35.62 -9.71 2.63
C TYR A 27 -35.57 -9.72 4.18
N LEU A 28 -36.61 -9.25 4.88
CA LEU A 28 -36.58 -9.05 6.34
C LEU A 28 -37.23 -10.14 7.20
N LEU A 29 -37.54 -11.31 6.65
CA LEU A 29 -38.15 -12.42 7.43
C LEU A 29 -37.42 -13.75 7.18
N ALA A 30 -36.26 -13.93 7.81
CA ALA A 30 -35.65 -15.24 8.00
C ALA A 30 -35.47 -15.52 9.51
N PRO A 31 -35.98 -16.64 10.05
CA PRO A 31 -35.86 -16.97 11.46
C PRO A 31 -34.44 -17.41 11.83
N ALA A 32 -33.96 -16.92 12.98
CA ALA A 32 -32.66 -17.26 13.56
C ALA A 32 -32.66 -18.69 14.13
N ASN A 33 -31.88 -19.58 13.53
CA ASN A 33 -31.56 -20.88 14.11
C ASN A 33 -30.25 -20.78 14.90
N ALA A 34 -30.32 -21.09 16.20
CA ALA A 34 -29.18 -21.12 17.11
C ALA A 34 -28.33 -22.39 16.91
N PRO A 35 -26.99 -22.29 16.83
CA PRO A 35 -26.13 -23.47 16.81
C PRO A 35 -25.82 -23.98 18.24
N SER A 36 -25.97 -25.29 18.43
CA SER A 36 -25.57 -26.03 19.63
C SER A 36 -24.05 -26.28 19.64
N ASN A 37 -23.38 -25.77 20.67
CA ASN A 37 -21.96 -26.04 20.95
C ASN A 37 -21.78 -27.46 21.46
N THR A 38 -21.07 -28.30 20.71
CA THR A 38 -20.41 -29.50 21.23
C THR A 38 -18.90 -29.32 21.12
N SER A 39 -18.27 -29.12 22.28
CA SER A 39 -16.84 -28.93 22.44
C SER A 39 -16.17 -30.30 22.54
N ALA A 40 -15.38 -30.67 21.52
CA ALA A 40 -14.47 -31.80 21.58
C ALA A 40 -13.04 -31.27 21.52
N SER A 41 -12.30 -31.48 22.60
CA SER A 41 -10.87 -31.19 22.70
C SER A 41 -10.07 -32.16 21.83
N HIS A 42 -9.20 -31.61 20.98
CA HIS A 42 -8.16 -32.37 20.28
C HIS A 42 -6.78 -31.88 20.72
N PRO A 43 -5.82 -32.78 20.97
CA PRO A 43 -4.47 -32.42 21.36
C PRO A 43 -3.69 -31.84 20.17
N ALA A 44 -2.87 -30.82 20.46
CA ALA A 44 -2.01 -30.16 19.50
C ALA A 44 -0.96 -31.12 18.93
N SER A 45 -0.91 -31.23 17.60
CA SER A 45 0.21 -31.84 16.89
C SER A 45 1.34 -30.81 16.70
N PRO A 46 2.62 -31.25 16.76
CA PRO A 46 3.76 -30.37 16.54
C PRO A 46 3.84 -29.89 15.09
N ILE A 47 4.09 -28.60 14.93
CA ILE A 47 4.29 -27.94 13.65
C ILE A 47 5.67 -28.34 13.14
N ASN A 48 5.71 -29.08 12.04
CA ASN A 48 6.94 -29.46 11.36
C ASN A 48 7.31 -28.34 10.39
N GLU A 49 8.51 -27.76 10.52
CA GLU A 49 9.05 -26.78 9.57
C GLU A 49 9.31 -27.48 8.23
N SER A 50 8.38 -27.28 7.28
CA SER A 50 8.50 -27.79 5.92
C SER A 50 9.39 -26.88 5.07
N TYR A 51 10.28 -27.52 4.31
CA TYR A 51 11.21 -26.93 3.37
C TYR A 51 10.49 -26.16 2.26
N TYR A 52 10.83 -24.89 2.07
CA TYR A 52 10.34 -24.08 0.95
C TYR A 52 11.12 -24.40 -0.33
N THR A 53 10.41 -24.73 -1.41
CA THR A 53 11.02 -24.86 -2.74
C THR A 53 10.98 -23.49 -3.42
N THR A 54 12.15 -22.88 -3.61
CA THR A 54 12.26 -21.61 -4.34
C THR A 54 12.55 -21.91 -5.80
N THR A 55 11.59 -21.66 -6.69
CA THR A 55 11.83 -21.70 -8.14
C THR A 55 12.07 -20.27 -8.64
N THR A 56 13.32 -19.92 -8.89
CA THR A 56 13.66 -18.69 -9.61
C THR A 56 13.53 -18.95 -11.11
N ILE A 57 12.47 -18.44 -11.73
CA ILE A 57 12.32 -18.48 -13.19
C ILE A 57 13.14 -17.33 -13.76
N ALA A 58 14.25 -17.65 -14.42
CA ALA A 58 15.06 -16.66 -15.13
C ALA A 58 14.22 -16.01 -16.25
N ALA A 59 14.38 -14.69 -16.42
CA ALA A 59 13.75 -13.95 -17.50
C ALA A 59 14.12 -14.57 -18.87
N PRO A 60 13.19 -14.62 -19.84
CA PRO A 60 13.48 -15.16 -21.17
C PRO A 60 14.58 -14.32 -21.85
N THR A 61 15.76 -14.90 -22.00
CA THR A 61 16.85 -14.32 -22.79
C THR A 61 16.53 -14.48 -24.28
N ASN A 62 16.21 -13.38 -24.96
CA ASN A 62 16.19 -13.34 -26.42
C ASN A 62 17.62 -13.53 -26.96
N ASN A 63 18.00 -14.78 -27.23
CA ASN A 63 19.26 -15.14 -27.86
C ASN A 63 19.17 -14.97 -29.38
N THR A 64 19.83 -13.94 -29.91
CA THR A 64 20.42 -13.97 -31.27
C THR A 64 21.92 -13.79 -31.09
N GLY A 65 22.67 -14.84 -31.45
CA GLY A 65 24.07 -14.98 -31.06
C GLY A 65 25.08 -14.24 -31.93
N THR A 66 26.26 -14.01 -31.38
CA THR A 66 27.58 -14.38 -31.94
C THR A 66 28.67 -14.17 -30.86
N PRO A 67 29.81 -14.89 -30.92
CA PRO A 67 30.76 -14.96 -29.81
C PRO A 67 31.92 -13.97 -29.99
N GLN A 68 32.20 -13.13 -29.00
CA GLN A 68 33.53 -12.50 -28.87
C GLN A 68 33.97 -12.28 -27.42
N ASN A 69 35.07 -12.97 -27.10
CA ASN A 69 36.24 -12.49 -26.38
C ASN A 69 36.08 -11.98 -24.94
N GLN A 70 36.31 -12.89 -23.98
CA GLN A 70 36.70 -12.56 -22.61
C GLN A 70 38.04 -11.82 -22.61
N THR A 71 38.00 -10.53 -22.31
CA THR A 71 39.18 -9.77 -21.89
C THR A 71 39.10 -9.58 -20.38
N THR A 72 39.91 -10.34 -19.64
CA THR A 72 40.16 -10.14 -18.22
C THR A 72 40.84 -8.79 -18.01
N SER A 73 40.10 -7.81 -17.45
CA SER A 73 40.66 -6.57 -16.95
C SER A 73 40.84 -6.68 -15.44
N SER A 74 42.10 -6.80 -15.01
CA SER A 74 42.52 -6.74 -13.61
C SER A 74 42.37 -5.29 -13.11
N PHE A 75 41.48 -5.10 -12.14
CA PHE A 75 41.26 -3.83 -11.47
C PHE A 75 42.33 -3.63 -10.39
N ASN A 76 43.29 -2.72 -10.64
CA ASN A 76 44.27 -2.31 -9.63
C ASN A 76 43.64 -1.29 -8.68
N LEU A 77 43.56 -1.64 -7.40
CA LEU A 77 43.12 -0.78 -6.32
C LEU A 77 44.27 0.15 -5.92
N THR A 78 44.31 1.36 -6.46
CA THR A 78 45.27 2.40 -6.04
C THR A 78 44.69 3.15 -4.85
N THR A 79 45.24 2.89 -3.66
CA THR A 79 44.94 3.62 -2.42
C THR A 79 45.47 5.05 -2.55
N GLN A 80 44.60 6.02 -2.81
CA GLN A 80 44.92 7.44 -2.68
C GLN A 80 44.81 7.87 -1.22
N THR A 81 45.96 8.14 -0.61
CA THR A 81 46.06 8.82 0.68
C THR A 81 45.80 10.30 0.47
N SER A 82 44.57 10.75 0.73
CA SER A 82 44.22 12.17 0.74
C SER A 82 44.69 12.81 2.04
N THR A 83 45.62 13.75 1.91
CA THR A 83 46.08 14.64 2.99
C THR A 83 44.96 15.56 3.46
N THR A 84 44.75 15.60 4.77
CA THR A 84 43.79 16.44 5.46
C THR A 84 44.23 17.90 5.43
N THR A 85 43.59 18.72 4.60
CA THR A 85 43.67 20.18 4.68
C THR A 85 42.57 20.68 5.62
N THR A 86 42.98 21.26 6.74
CA THR A 86 42.11 21.88 7.75
C THR A 86 41.42 23.10 7.15
N ASN A 87 40.22 22.91 6.60
CA ASN A 87 39.34 23.99 6.18
C ASN A 87 38.47 24.42 7.36
N GLN A 88 38.67 25.68 7.75
CA GLN A 88 37.88 26.48 8.66
C GLN A 88 36.36 26.31 8.39
N PRO A 89 35.52 26.22 9.44
CA PRO A 89 34.08 26.10 9.26
C PRO A 89 33.55 27.30 8.45
N PRO A 90 32.70 27.09 7.45
CA PRO A 90 31.99 28.21 6.81
C PRO A 90 31.21 28.96 7.90
N PRO A 91 31.15 30.30 7.85
CA PRO A 91 30.37 31.08 8.80
C PRO A 91 28.92 30.59 8.74
N SER A 92 28.44 30.06 9.86
CA SER A 92 27.04 29.74 10.07
C SER A 92 26.22 31.02 9.88
N THR A 93 25.67 31.22 8.69
CA THR A 93 24.64 32.23 8.47
C THR A 93 23.39 31.73 9.18
N SER A 94 23.26 32.08 10.45
CA SER A 94 22.02 32.01 11.20
C SER A 94 21.05 32.98 10.53
N THR A 95 20.30 32.50 9.55
CA THR A 95 19.07 33.14 9.11
C THR A 95 18.13 33.07 10.31
N THR A 96 18.15 34.11 11.14
CA THR A 96 17.13 34.30 12.18
C THR A 96 15.82 34.44 11.46
N ASN A 97 15.07 33.35 11.38
CA ASN A 97 13.69 33.32 10.96
C ASN A 97 12.92 34.20 11.94
N ASP A 98 12.82 35.49 11.63
CA ASP A 98 12.13 36.47 12.47
C ASP A 98 10.63 36.13 12.44
N GLU A 99 10.23 35.29 13.37
CA GLU A 99 8.89 34.75 13.49
C GLU A 99 7.95 35.90 13.85
N THR A 100 7.10 36.29 12.91
CA THR A 100 6.22 37.45 13.11
C THR A 100 5.11 37.07 14.08
N LEU A 101 5.30 37.43 15.36
CA LEU A 101 4.34 37.22 16.43
C LEU A 101 2.95 37.76 16.05
N GLY A 102 1.90 37.10 16.54
CA GLY A 102 0.51 37.51 16.36
C GLY A 102 -0.16 37.01 15.08
N GLN A 103 0.55 36.34 14.17
CA GLN A 103 -0.08 35.65 13.04
C GLN A 103 -0.71 34.32 13.50
N PRO A 104 -1.92 33.97 13.01
CA PRO A 104 -2.52 32.67 13.30
C PRO A 104 -1.69 31.56 12.66
N LEU A 105 -1.58 30.43 13.36
CA LEU A 105 -0.99 29.23 12.79
C LEU A 105 -1.87 28.67 11.67
N ARG A 106 -1.26 27.91 10.76
CA ARG A 106 -1.91 27.08 9.76
C ARG A 106 -1.22 25.72 9.75
N ILE A 107 -2.03 24.67 9.60
CA ILE A 107 -1.56 23.29 9.52
C ILE A 107 -1.73 22.82 8.07
N GLU A 108 -0.65 22.32 7.49
CA GLU A 108 -0.62 21.70 6.17
C GLU A 108 -0.27 20.22 6.33
N ILE A 109 -0.97 19.36 5.58
CA ILE A 109 -0.85 17.90 5.69
C ILE A 109 -0.37 17.34 4.37
N SER A 110 0.67 16.50 4.39
CA SER A 110 1.10 15.80 3.18
C SER A 110 0.29 14.53 2.96
N GLY A 111 -0.13 14.31 1.71
CA GLY A 111 -0.83 13.09 1.30
C GLY A 111 -2.35 13.23 1.42
N ASP A 112 -3.04 12.97 0.31
CA ASP A 112 -4.49 12.84 0.25
C ASP A 112 -4.81 11.86 -0.90
N PRO A 113 -5.48 10.72 -0.64
CA PRO A 113 -6.00 10.25 0.65
C PRO A 113 -4.95 9.67 1.60
N LEU A 114 -5.27 9.68 2.90
CA LEU A 114 -4.49 9.02 3.97
C LEU A 114 -5.10 7.67 4.35
N TYR A 115 -4.27 6.67 4.57
CA TYR A 115 -4.69 5.34 5.03
C TYR A 115 -4.13 5.00 6.39
N ARG A 116 -4.82 4.09 7.09
CA ARG A 116 -4.34 3.57 8.38
C ARG A 116 -2.92 3.00 8.21
N GLY A 117 -2.00 3.42 9.06
CA GLY A 117 -0.60 3.02 9.03
C GLY A 117 0.28 3.89 8.12
N ASP A 118 -0.26 4.91 7.47
CA ASP A 118 0.55 5.91 6.79
C ASP A 118 1.27 6.80 7.83
N ASP A 119 2.49 7.21 7.50
CA ASP A 119 3.17 8.32 8.16
C ASP A 119 2.62 9.64 7.59
N VAL A 120 2.09 10.48 8.46
CA VAL A 120 1.49 11.77 8.06
C VAL A 120 2.45 12.90 8.43
N ARG A 121 3.05 13.54 7.42
CA ARG A 121 3.83 14.76 7.63
C ARG A 121 2.88 15.93 7.89
N ILE A 122 3.11 16.60 8.99
CA ILE A 122 2.37 17.76 9.46
C ILE A 122 3.33 18.95 9.41
N THR A 123 2.99 19.97 8.64
CA THR A 123 3.75 21.21 8.53
C THR A 123 2.97 22.35 9.17
N VAL A 124 3.61 23.08 10.08
CA VAL A 124 3.02 24.23 10.79
C VAL A 124 3.68 25.52 10.30
N VAL A 125 2.84 26.47 9.88
CA VAL A 125 3.28 27.75 9.33
C VAL A 125 2.52 28.92 9.95
N ALA A 126 3.18 30.07 10.04
CA ALA A 126 2.58 31.36 10.43
C ALA A 126 2.81 32.35 9.29
N GLY A 127 1.74 32.75 8.60
CA GLY A 127 1.85 33.46 7.33
C GLY A 127 2.54 32.60 6.26
N ASN A 128 3.75 33.01 5.86
CA ASN A 128 4.60 32.33 4.86
C ASN A 128 5.92 31.80 5.46
N LYS A 129 6.01 31.66 6.79
CA LYS A 129 7.19 31.16 7.49
C LYS A 129 6.88 29.87 8.23
N PHE A 130 7.81 28.93 8.21
CA PHE A 130 7.76 27.72 9.03
C PHE A 130 7.92 28.07 10.51
N VAL A 131 7.20 27.34 11.36
CA VAL A 131 7.13 27.55 12.81
C VAL A 131 7.87 26.41 13.50
N SER A 132 9.06 26.67 14.03
CA SER A 132 9.85 25.69 14.77
C SER A 132 9.38 25.57 16.22
N GLY A 133 9.37 24.37 16.77
CA GLY A 133 9.00 24.07 18.16
C GLY A 133 7.54 24.41 18.50
N ALA A 134 6.62 24.30 17.55
CA ALA A 134 5.18 24.28 17.84
C ALA A 134 4.82 22.93 18.48
N GLN A 135 4.01 22.98 19.53
CA GLN A 135 3.45 21.78 20.15
C GLN A 135 2.30 21.29 19.27
N VAL A 136 2.40 20.06 18.76
CA VAL A 136 1.34 19.42 17.98
C VAL A 136 0.68 18.32 18.81
N THR A 137 -0.64 18.24 18.74
CA THR A 137 -1.44 17.17 19.35
C THR A 137 -2.36 16.55 18.30
N VAL A 138 -2.63 15.25 18.44
CA VAL A 138 -3.59 14.48 17.65
C VAL A 138 -4.62 13.90 18.60
N ASP A 139 -5.88 14.29 18.43
CA ASP A 139 -6.98 13.95 19.34
C ASP A 139 -6.67 14.29 20.81
N GLY A 140 -5.98 15.42 21.02
CA GLY A 140 -5.52 15.88 22.33
C GLY A 140 -4.30 15.15 22.89
N THR A 141 -3.77 14.13 22.20
CA THR A 141 -2.52 13.45 22.58
C THR A 141 -1.32 14.16 21.96
N PRO A 142 -0.34 14.64 22.76
CA PRO A 142 0.84 15.32 22.21
C PRO A 142 1.73 14.35 21.41
N ILE A 143 2.23 14.84 20.28
CA ILE A 143 3.30 14.21 19.49
C ILE A 143 4.57 15.06 19.55
N GLU A 144 5.57 14.74 18.73
CA GLU A 144 6.79 15.54 18.64
C GLU A 144 6.51 16.98 18.20
N ALA A 145 7.24 17.92 18.79
CA ALA A 145 7.18 19.32 18.39
C ALA A 145 7.78 19.49 16.98
N THR A 146 7.38 20.55 16.28
CA THR A 146 7.90 20.81 14.94
C THR A 146 9.39 21.13 14.95
N ASP A 147 10.10 20.70 13.90
CA ASP A 147 11.52 21.00 13.69
C ASP A 147 11.75 22.41 13.09
N ASP A 148 12.99 22.70 12.67
CA ASP A 148 13.35 24.00 12.07
C ASP A 148 12.72 24.25 10.69
N GLN A 149 12.16 23.22 10.05
CA GLN A 149 11.34 23.32 8.84
C GLN A 149 9.84 23.38 9.17
N GLY A 150 9.48 23.47 10.45
CA GLY A 150 8.10 23.48 10.89
C GLY A 150 7.40 22.15 10.70
N GLU A 151 8.13 21.04 10.61
CA GLU A 151 7.60 19.72 10.31
C GLU A 151 7.61 18.79 11.53
N THR A 152 6.62 17.91 11.60
CA THR A 152 6.57 16.76 12.51
C THR A 152 5.88 15.59 11.81
N ILE A 153 6.04 14.37 12.32
CA ILE A 153 5.47 13.15 11.73
C ILE A 153 4.53 12.49 12.73
N LEU A 154 3.29 12.25 12.30
CA LEU A 154 2.41 11.28 12.95
C LEU A 154 2.64 9.91 12.31
N SER A 155 3.39 9.05 12.99
CA SER A 155 3.61 7.68 12.53
C SER A 155 2.43 6.77 12.81
N ASP A 156 2.26 5.76 11.95
CA ASP A 156 1.26 4.69 12.11
C ASP A 156 -0.17 5.22 12.35
N ALA A 157 -0.60 6.22 11.58
CA ALA A 157 -1.89 6.89 11.80
C ALA A 157 -3.05 5.87 11.92
N ALA A 158 -3.86 6.00 12.97
CA ALA A 158 -5.01 5.14 13.16
C ALA A 158 -6.08 5.41 12.08
N GLY A 159 -6.97 4.45 11.83
CA GLY A 159 -8.09 4.69 10.92
C GLY A 159 -9.20 5.46 11.65
N GLY A 160 -9.75 6.50 11.02
CA GLY A 160 -10.77 7.36 11.60
C GLY A 160 -10.60 8.83 11.18
N ASN A 161 -11.41 9.68 11.79
CA ASN A 161 -11.20 11.13 11.70
C ASN A 161 -10.35 11.56 12.89
N HIS A 162 -9.31 12.33 12.63
CA HIS A 162 -8.38 12.80 13.65
C HIS A 162 -8.33 14.32 13.65
N THR A 163 -8.39 14.95 14.82
CA THR A 163 -8.23 16.39 14.98
C THR A 163 -6.79 16.70 15.37
N ILE A 164 -6.09 17.40 14.49
CA ILE A 164 -4.73 17.88 14.71
C ILE A 164 -4.79 19.31 15.21
N THR A 165 -4.13 19.60 16.33
CA THR A 165 -4.07 20.94 16.91
C THR A 165 -2.61 21.34 17.09
N ALA A 166 -2.27 22.56 16.67
CA ALA A 166 -0.94 23.14 16.81
C ALA A 166 -0.99 24.40 17.67
N GLU A 167 -0.06 24.52 18.61
CA GLU A 167 0.06 25.63 19.55
C GLU A 167 1.49 26.15 19.65
N LYS A 168 1.66 27.47 19.70
CA LYS A 168 2.94 28.15 19.91
C LYS A 168 2.71 29.45 20.67
N THR A 169 3.50 29.72 21.71
CA THR A 169 3.41 30.97 22.46
C THR A 169 3.59 32.18 21.55
N GLY A 170 2.69 33.15 21.64
CA GLY A 170 2.71 34.35 20.79
C GLY A 170 1.97 34.20 19.45
N HIS A 171 1.38 33.04 19.19
CA HIS A 171 0.52 32.77 18.04
C HIS A 171 -0.87 32.30 18.47
N ALA A 172 -1.88 32.56 17.64
CA ALA A 172 -3.18 31.92 17.81
C ALA A 172 -3.09 30.45 17.35
N SER A 173 -3.69 29.53 18.11
CA SER A 173 -3.67 28.11 17.78
C SER A 173 -4.40 27.80 16.47
N ALA A 174 -4.02 26.69 15.85
CA ALA A 174 -4.69 26.16 14.67
C ALA A 174 -5.20 24.75 14.94
N SER A 175 -6.31 24.40 14.29
CA SER A 175 -6.84 23.04 14.31
C SER A 175 -7.34 22.64 12.93
N THR A 176 -7.12 21.39 12.54
CA THR A 176 -7.61 20.80 11.29
C THR A 176 -8.02 19.36 11.54
N THR A 177 -8.97 18.86 10.75
CA THR A 177 -9.41 17.47 10.80
C THR A 177 -8.92 16.74 9.56
N ILE A 178 -8.25 15.61 9.76
CA ILE A 178 -7.87 14.69 8.68
C ILE A 178 -8.73 13.43 8.74
N SER A 179 -8.98 12.84 7.58
CA SER A 179 -9.67 11.56 7.44
C SER A 179 -8.65 10.50 7.06
N VAL A 180 -8.39 9.57 7.96
CA VAL A 180 -7.51 8.42 7.72
C VAL A 180 -8.40 7.22 7.45
N TYR A 181 -8.46 6.81 6.20
CA TYR A 181 -9.32 5.70 5.81
C TYR A 181 -8.78 4.40 6.42
N PRO A 182 -9.65 3.55 7.01
CA PRO A 182 -9.23 2.20 7.31
C PRO A 182 -8.72 1.56 6.01
N ILE A 183 -7.69 0.70 6.10
CA ILE A 183 -7.31 -0.16 4.97
C ILE A 183 -8.50 -1.10 4.73
N GLN A 184 -9.49 -0.64 3.96
CA GLN A 184 -10.54 -1.50 3.45
C GLN A 184 -9.90 -2.24 2.28
N TYR A 185 -9.68 -3.54 2.51
CA TYR A 185 -9.01 -4.49 1.62
C TYR A 185 -9.52 -4.54 0.16
N GLY A 186 -10.59 -3.81 -0.18
CA GLY A 186 -11.12 -3.66 -1.53
C GLY A 186 -11.48 -2.23 -1.97
N LEU A 187 -11.17 -1.19 -1.17
CA LEU A 187 -11.48 0.21 -1.52
C LEU A 187 -10.24 1.13 -1.58
N SER A 188 -9.03 0.62 -1.34
CA SER A 188 -7.86 1.39 -1.75
C SER A 188 -7.90 1.49 -3.28
N PRO A 189 -7.81 2.70 -3.88
CA PRO A 189 -7.71 2.86 -5.33
C PRO A 189 -6.47 2.18 -5.91
N ALA A 190 -5.50 1.82 -5.05
CA ALA A 190 -4.35 1.00 -5.44
C ALA A 190 -4.69 -0.49 -5.62
N VAL A 191 -5.77 -0.99 -5.00
CA VAL A 191 -6.25 -2.36 -5.15
C VAL A 191 -7.16 -2.41 -6.39
N LYS A 192 -6.69 -3.01 -7.48
CA LYS A 192 -7.57 -3.38 -8.60
C LYS A 192 -8.01 -4.84 -8.46
N VAL A 193 -9.29 -5.10 -8.73
CA VAL A 193 -9.87 -6.46 -8.67
C VAL A 193 -9.49 -7.30 -9.90
N HIS A 194 -8.99 -6.67 -10.97
CA HIS A 194 -8.38 -7.34 -12.12
C HIS A 194 -7.68 -6.30 -13.00
N ARG A 195 -6.44 -6.54 -13.42
CA ARG A 195 -5.83 -5.83 -14.58
C ARG A 195 -5.65 -6.81 -15.73
N THR A 196 -5.66 -6.27 -16.94
CA THR A 196 -5.20 -7.01 -18.12
C THR A 196 -3.68 -7.18 -18.10
N GLU A 197 -3.17 -8.17 -18.82
CA GLU A 197 -1.72 -8.36 -18.96
C GLU A 197 -1.04 -7.12 -19.55
N ALA A 198 -1.66 -6.47 -20.55
CA ALA A 198 -1.14 -5.26 -21.14
C ALA A 198 -1.00 -4.12 -20.12
N GLU A 199 -2.01 -3.90 -19.26
CA GLU A 199 -1.93 -2.90 -18.18
C GLU A 199 -0.82 -3.22 -17.18
N ARG A 200 -0.63 -4.50 -16.84
CA ARG A 200 0.47 -4.91 -15.95
C ARG A 200 1.83 -4.60 -16.57
N GLN A 201 2.01 -4.92 -17.86
CA GLN A 201 3.27 -4.66 -18.56
C GLN A 201 3.58 -3.16 -18.66
N GLU A 202 2.58 -2.28 -18.84
CA GLU A 202 2.81 -0.83 -18.81
C GLU A 202 3.29 -0.34 -17.43
N LEU A 203 2.69 -0.84 -16.34
CA LEU A 203 3.16 -0.50 -14.99
C LEU A 203 4.60 -0.97 -14.74
N ILE A 204 4.95 -2.17 -15.21
CA ILE A 204 6.31 -2.71 -15.07
C ILE A 204 7.31 -1.86 -15.87
N LYS A 205 6.96 -1.38 -17.06
CA LYS A 205 7.78 -0.44 -17.85
C LYS A 205 7.98 0.90 -17.14
N GLU A 206 6.98 1.39 -16.40
CA GLU A 206 7.11 2.56 -15.50
C GLU A 206 8.01 2.30 -14.28
N GLY A 207 8.45 1.05 -14.10
CA GLY A 207 9.29 0.63 -13.00
C GLY A 207 8.52 0.26 -11.73
N LYS A 208 7.21 -0.01 -11.84
CA LYS A 208 6.38 -0.46 -10.72
C LYS A 208 6.43 -1.99 -10.58
N VAL A 209 6.11 -2.44 -9.38
CA VAL A 209 5.87 -3.84 -9.04
C VAL A 209 4.37 -4.10 -9.07
N VAL A 210 3.93 -5.09 -9.82
CA VAL A 210 2.58 -5.64 -9.74
C VAL A 210 2.57 -6.76 -8.71
N PHE A 211 1.86 -6.56 -7.62
CA PHE A 211 1.67 -7.56 -6.57
C PHE A 211 0.27 -8.15 -6.67
N ILE A 212 0.16 -9.39 -7.17
CA ILE A 212 -1.09 -10.12 -7.31
C ILE A 212 -1.25 -11.11 -6.15
N PHE A 213 -2.36 -11.02 -5.43
CA PHE A 213 -2.73 -11.92 -4.34
C PHE A 213 -3.94 -12.75 -4.77
N TYR A 214 -3.73 -14.04 -5.02
CA TYR A 214 -4.81 -14.98 -5.28
C TYR A 214 -5.28 -15.60 -3.97
N ASP A 215 -6.51 -15.28 -3.56
CA ASP A 215 -7.11 -15.82 -2.34
C ASP A 215 -8.16 -16.89 -2.63
N ARG A 216 -8.58 -17.60 -1.58
CA ARG A 216 -9.75 -18.47 -1.62
C ARG A 216 -10.65 -18.14 -0.43
N PRO A 217 -11.98 -18.17 -0.58
CA PRO A 217 -12.89 -18.07 0.55
C PRO A 217 -12.51 -19.06 1.67
N ASN A 218 -12.54 -18.60 2.92
CA ASN A 218 -12.27 -19.40 4.12
C ASN A 218 -10.86 -20.03 4.21
N CYS A 219 -9.89 -19.54 3.45
CA CYS A 219 -8.50 -19.97 3.54
C CYS A 219 -7.80 -19.32 4.76
N PRO A 220 -7.37 -20.09 5.78
CA PRO A 220 -6.77 -19.52 7.00
C PRO A 220 -5.51 -18.69 6.74
N ASN A 221 -4.62 -19.16 5.87
CA ASN A 221 -3.42 -18.44 5.47
C ASN A 221 -3.78 -17.15 4.72
N CYS A 222 -4.80 -17.19 3.86
CA CYS A 222 -5.26 -16.03 3.11
C CYS A 222 -5.80 -14.94 4.04
N MET A 223 -6.61 -15.32 5.04
CA MET A 223 -7.13 -14.36 6.04
C MET A 223 -6.01 -13.70 6.85
N ARG A 224 -4.93 -14.43 7.13
CA ARG A 224 -3.77 -13.90 7.87
C ARG A 224 -2.86 -13.03 7.02
N MET A 225 -2.62 -13.39 5.77
CA MET A 225 -1.66 -12.72 4.89
C MET A 225 -2.25 -11.57 4.07
N LYS A 226 -3.54 -11.61 3.75
CA LYS A 226 -4.21 -10.53 3.01
C LYS A 226 -4.01 -9.15 3.67
N PRO A 227 -4.12 -9.01 5.01
CA PRO A 227 -3.80 -7.75 5.67
C PRO A 227 -2.37 -7.28 5.46
N TRP A 228 -1.40 -8.19 5.50
CA TRP A 228 0.01 -7.87 5.29
C TRP A 228 0.26 -7.44 3.85
N ALA A 229 -0.29 -8.16 2.87
CA ALA A 229 -0.16 -7.82 1.46
C ALA A 229 -0.72 -6.43 1.14
N ALA A 230 -1.91 -6.13 1.66
CA ALA A 230 -2.54 -4.81 1.51
C ALA A 230 -1.72 -3.70 2.20
N ALA A 231 -1.18 -3.96 3.39
CA ALA A 231 -0.35 -2.98 4.11
C ALA A 231 0.96 -2.68 3.36
N ILE A 232 1.61 -3.72 2.80
CA ILE A 232 2.80 -3.55 1.95
C ILE A 232 2.47 -2.70 0.72
N ALA A 233 1.37 -2.99 0.04
CA ALA A 233 0.91 -2.23 -1.12
C ALA A 233 0.59 -0.77 -0.78
N ALA A 234 -0.06 -0.51 0.36
CA ALA A 234 -0.38 0.84 0.82
C ALA A 234 0.88 1.66 1.09
N ARG A 235 1.83 1.11 1.88
CA ARG A 235 3.12 1.76 2.16
C ARG A 235 3.95 2.01 0.91
N ASN A 236 3.80 1.17 -0.11
CA ASN A 236 4.53 1.26 -1.36
C ASN A 236 3.68 1.77 -2.53
N ARG A 237 2.61 2.53 -2.28
CA ARG A 237 1.62 2.92 -3.33
C ARG A 237 2.22 3.61 -4.56
N ASP A 238 3.36 4.28 -4.40
CA ASP A 238 4.05 4.97 -5.50
C ASP A 238 4.79 4.00 -6.44
N CYS A 239 5.14 2.81 -5.96
CA CYS A 239 5.93 1.82 -6.70
C CYS A 239 5.28 0.44 -6.80
N VAL A 240 4.22 0.14 -6.05
CA VAL A 240 3.48 -1.13 -6.05
C VAL A 240 2.06 -0.89 -6.54
N ALA A 241 1.66 -1.63 -7.58
CA ALA A 241 0.27 -1.79 -7.98
C ALA A 241 -0.23 -3.13 -7.44
N TYR A 242 -1.28 -3.12 -6.62
CA TYR A 242 -1.78 -4.33 -5.98
C TYR A 242 -3.05 -4.84 -6.66
N GLU A 243 -3.09 -6.14 -6.90
CA GLU A 243 -4.24 -6.84 -7.47
C GLU A 243 -4.69 -7.92 -6.50
N LEU A 244 -5.95 -7.85 -6.08
CA LEU A 244 -6.55 -8.88 -5.24
C LEU A 244 -7.52 -9.69 -6.09
N LEU A 245 -7.14 -10.92 -6.40
CA LEU A 245 -7.94 -11.84 -7.21
C LEU A 245 -8.51 -12.92 -6.31
N SER A 246 -9.83 -13.01 -6.23
CA SER A 246 -10.45 -14.11 -5.49
C SER A 246 -10.67 -15.31 -6.39
N ILE A 247 -10.13 -16.47 -5.99
CA ILE A 247 -10.42 -17.76 -6.60
C ILE A 247 -11.81 -18.20 -6.15
N ILE A 248 -12.83 -17.54 -6.71
CA ILE A 248 -14.22 -17.94 -6.59
C ILE A 248 -14.50 -18.89 -7.76
N ASN A 249 -14.93 -20.12 -7.46
CA ASN A 249 -15.44 -21.10 -8.43
C ASN A 249 -14.45 -21.67 -9.47
N ASP A 250 -13.19 -21.93 -9.10
CA ASP A 250 -12.17 -22.60 -9.95
C ASP A 250 -11.78 -21.91 -11.27
N ALA A 251 -12.45 -20.84 -11.71
CA ALA A 251 -12.16 -20.13 -12.95
C ALA A 251 -10.73 -19.55 -13.02
N PRO A 252 -10.22 -18.84 -11.99
CA PRO A 252 -8.82 -18.41 -12.02
C PRO A 252 -7.86 -19.56 -11.71
N ARG A 253 -8.32 -20.77 -11.36
CA ARG A 253 -7.43 -21.91 -11.15
C ARG A 253 -6.85 -22.40 -12.49
N ASP A 254 -7.62 -22.33 -13.58
CA ASP A 254 -7.13 -22.67 -14.91
C ASP A 254 -6.27 -21.55 -15.50
N GLU A 255 -6.60 -20.28 -15.25
CA GLU A 255 -5.74 -19.15 -15.60
C GLU A 255 -4.41 -19.20 -14.83
N VAL A 256 -4.45 -19.44 -13.51
CA VAL A 256 -3.26 -19.66 -12.68
C VAL A 256 -2.50 -20.90 -13.15
N LYS A 257 -3.15 -22.03 -13.45
CA LYS A 257 -2.45 -23.21 -14.01
C LYS A 257 -1.90 -22.96 -15.42
N GLN A 258 -2.55 -22.15 -16.24
CA GLN A 258 -2.09 -21.80 -17.58
C GLN A 258 -0.90 -20.84 -17.51
N LEU A 259 -0.94 -19.90 -16.58
CA LEU A 259 0.18 -19.00 -16.27
C LEU A 259 1.31 -19.75 -15.54
N TYR A 260 0.99 -20.80 -14.78
CA TYR A 260 1.89 -21.53 -13.87
C TYR A 260 1.68 -23.06 -13.94
N PRO A 261 2.03 -23.71 -15.08
CA PRO A 261 1.74 -25.12 -15.35
C PRO A 261 2.57 -26.12 -14.53
N ASP A 262 3.63 -25.66 -13.87
CA ASP A 262 4.50 -26.45 -12.98
C ASP A 262 3.92 -26.63 -11.57
N GLN A 263 2.87 -25.88 -11.21
CA GLN A 263 2.25 -25.90 -9.88
C GLN A 263 1.04 -26.86 -9.86
N SER A 264 1.31 -28.15 -9.71
CA SER A 264 0.25 -29.19 -9.74
C SER A 264 -0.64 -29.23 -8.49
N THR A 265 -0.19 -28.66 -7.37
CA THR A 265 -0.92 -28.51 -6.11
C THR A 265 -0.82 -27.08 -5.60
N VAL A 266 -1.58 -26.17 -6.21
CA VAL A 266 -1.57 -24.76 -5.81
C VAL A 266 -2.21 -24.60 -4.41
N ASP A 267 -1.37 -24.53 -3.38
CA ASP A 267 -1.79 -24.19 -2.02
C ASP A 267 -2.07 -22.69 -1.93
N THR A 268 -3.27 -22.32 -1.49
CA THR A 268 -3.65 -20.91 -1.37
C THR A 268 -3.15 -20.31 -0.04
N PRO A 269 -2.74 -19.04 -0.01
CA PRO A 269 -2.76 -18.07 -1.12
C PRO A 269 -1.64 -18.29 -2.15
N VAL A 270 -1.85 -17.80 -3.38
CA VAL A 270 -0.76 -17.63 -4.36
C VAL A 270 -0.40 -16.16 -4.41
N LEU A 271 0.89 -15.88 -4.33
CA LEU A 271 1.46 -14.55 -4.41
C LEU A 271 2.29 -14.47 -5.68
N VAL A 272 2.01 -13.45 -6.49
CA VAL A 272 2.81 -13.14 -7.68
C VAL A 272 3.33 -11.71 -7.55
N PHE A 273 4.64 -11.55 -7.73
CA PHE A 273 5.32 -10.27 -7.72
C PHE A 273 5.99 -10.11 -9.08
N GLU A 274 5.58 -9.12 -9.86
CA GLU A 274 6.13 -8.84 -11.18
C GLU A 274 6.73 -7.45 -11.17
N GLY A 275 7.99 -7.31 -11.54
CA GLY A 275 8.65 -6.01 -11.60
C GLY A 275 9.78 -5.98 -12.61
N PRO A 276 10.52 -4.85 -12.66
CA PRO A 276 11.61 -4.67 -13.63
C PRO A 276 12.71 -5.73 -13.55
N GLN A 277 12.92 -6.33 -12.36
CA GLN A 277 13.95 -7.35 -12.15
C GLN A 277 13.44 -8.78 -12.39
N GLY A 278 12.18 -8.94 -12.80
CA GLY A 278 11.59 -10.23 -13.14
C GLY A 278 10.33 -10.54 -12.35
N ARG A 279 9.98 -11.82 -12.34
CA ARG A 279 8.76 -12.36 -11.75
C ARG A 279 9.11 -13.34 -10.63
N TYR A 280 8.38 -13.27 -9.54
CA TYR A 280 8.45 -14.23 -8.44
C TYR A 280 7.04 -14.75 -8.12
N VAL A 281 6.94 -16.06 -7.94
CA VAL A 281 5.69 -16.75 -7.61
C VAL A 281 5.92 -17.59 -6.35
N SER A 282 4.96 -17.56 -5.44
CA SER A 282 4.95 -18.42 -4.26
C SER A 282 3.54 -18.85 -3.94
N ASP A 283 3.40 -20.08 -3.47
CA ASP A 283 2.18 -20.63 -2.92
C ASP A 283 2.28 -20.76 -1.38
N GLY A 284 1.13 -20.94 -0.74
CA GLY A 284 1.03 -21.15 0.70
C GLY A 284 1.38 -19.94 1.58
N PHE A 285 1.82 -20.21 2.81
CA PHE A 285 2.08 -19.18 3.80
C PHE A 285 3.41 -18.48 3.57
N MET A 286 3.38 -17.14 3.48
CA MET A 286 4.57 -16.29 3.41
C MET A 286 4.53 -15.25 4.54
N PRO A 287 5.56 -15.18 5.41
CA PRO A 287 5.62 -14.15 6.44
C PRO A 287 5.75 -12.76 5.82
N GLN A 288 5.31 -11.73 6.55
CA GLN A 288 5.32 -10.35 6.07
C GLN A 288 6.71 -9.90 5.57
N SER A 289 7.76 -10.14 6.35
CA SER A 289 9.14 -9.77 5.98
C SER A 289 9.62 -10.45 4.69
N ALA A 290 9.14 -11.66 4.38
CA ALA A 290 9.46 -12.31 3.12
C ALA A 290 8.73 -11.65 1.94
N MET A 291 7.45 -11.29 2.10
CA MET A 291 6.71 -10.55 1.05
C MET A 291 7.39 -9.21 0.75
N GLU A 292 7.79 -8.50 1.79
CA GLU A 292 8.54 -7.25 1.72
C GLU A 292 9.87 -7.41 0.96
N ASN A 293 10.68 -8.40 1.34
CA ASN A 293 11.92 -8.71 0.63
C ASN A 293 11.69 -9.05 -0.85
N ARG A 294 10.57 -9.69 -1.19
CA ARG A 294 10.22 -9.98 -2.59
C ARG A 294 9.87 -8.72 -3.36
N VAL A 295 9.04 -7.83 -2.80
CA VAL A 295 8.75 -6.51 -3.41
C VAL A 295 10.04 -5.74 -3.65
N SER A 296 10.91 -5.65 -2.66
CA SER A 296 12.22 -4.99 -2.79
C SER A 296 13.05 -5.63 -3.91
N SER A 297 13.16 -6.96 -3.91
CA SER A 297 13.93 -7.71 -4.91
C SER A 297 13.42 -7.49 -6.34
N VAL A 298 12.11 -7.62 -6.61
CA VAL A 298 11.58 -7.47 -7.97
C VAL A 298 11.56 -6.01 -8.45
N SER A 299 11.59 -5.05 -7.51
CA SER A 299 11.73 -3.62 -7.81
C SER A 299 13.18 -3.17 -8.07
N GLY A 300 14.17 -4.01 -7.78
CA GLY A 300 15.58 -3.61 -7.78
C GLY A 300 15.91 -2.61 -6.66
N GLY A 301 15.26 -2.74 -5.51
CA GLY A 301 15.44 -1.86 -4.35
C GLY A 301 14.74 -0.50 -4.44
N ARG A 302 13.96 -0.25 -5.49
CA ARG A 302 13.21 1.01 -5.67
C ARG A 302 12.02 1.15 -4.72
N CYS A 303 11.41 0.05 -4.35
CA CYS A 303 10.36 0.03 -3.34
C CYS A 303 11.02 -0.06 -1.96
N LEU A 304 10.90 1.02 -1.19
CA LEU A 304 11.36 1.05 0.19
C LEU A 304 10.44 0.17 1.03
N VAL A 305 11.00 -0.95 1.49
CA VAL A 305 10.45 -1.62 2.65
C VAL A 305 11.29 -1.18 3.83
N VAL A 306 10.71 -0.29 4.64
CA VAL A 306 11.25 0.12 5.93
C VAL A 306 10.86 -0.92 6.98
#